data_AF-A0A8J5D2H6-F1
#
_entry.id   AF-A0A8J5D2H6-F1
#
_cell.length_a   1.000
_cell.length_b   1.000
_cell.length_c   1.000
_cell.angle_alpha   90.00
_cell.angle_beta   90.00
_cell.angle_gamma   90.00
#
_symmetry.space_group_name_H-M   'P 1'
#
loop_
_entity.id
_entity.type
_entity.pdbx_description
1 polymer ?
#
loop_
_entity_poly.entity_id
_entity_poly.type
_entity_poly.pdbx_seq_one_letter_code
_entity_poly.pdbx_strand_id
1 'polypeptide(L)'
;MIDTEVLFRRLLAVSKNRDVDMRKVLSYELAAVPPSMFHDDGSMRKTNKADLAKKLEANTDEILILPSQNSPTSSQSAAYLIDGMAMCQALNENHFKTFNDLGKVVLDRIVRLLKNSAMDPFP
;
A
#
# COMPACT_ATOMS: atom_id res chain seq x y z
N MET A 1 6.13 25.85 -4.49
CA MET A 1 5.32 25.73 -3.26
C MET A 1 4.32 26.88 -3.21
N ILE A 2 3.02 26.58 -3.10
CA ILE A 2 2.04 27.60 -2.70
C ILE A 2 2.30 27.88 -1.22
N ASP A 3 2.51 29.14 -0.86
CA ASP A 3 2.69 29.58 0.51
C ASP A 3 1.43 29.22 1.34
N THR A 4 1.62 28.37 2.34
CA THR A 4 0.55 27.87 3.23
C THR A 4 -0.15 29.02 3.94
N GLU A 5 0.57 30.12 4.21
CA GLU A 5 0.00 31.32 4.81
C GLU A 5 -0.99 32.01 3.85
N VAL A 6 -0.64 32.08 2.56
CA VAL A 6 -1.53 32.64 1.52
C VAL A 6 -2.77 31.77 1.35
N LEU A 7 -2.64 30.44 1.39
CA LEU A 7 -3.77 29.51 1.30
C LEU A 7 -4.70 29.67 2.51
N PHE A 8 -4.15 29.72 3.71
CA PHE A 8 -4.91 29.88 4.95
C PHE A 8 -5.63 31.23 5.01
N ARG A 9 -4.99 32.32 4.58
CA ARG A 9 -5.62 33.64 4.46
C ARG A 9 -6.76 33.65 3.44
N ARG A 10 -6.62 32.97 2.31
CA ARG A 10 -7.69 32.81 1.31
C ARG A 10 -8.87 32.00 1.87
N LEU A 11 -8.59 30.91 2.58
CA LEU A 11 -9.61 30.09 3.23
C LEU A 11 -10.38 30.90 4.30
N LEU A 12 -9.67 31.71 5.11
CA LEU A 12 -10.27 32.62 6.08
C LEU A 12 -11.11 33.72 5.43
N ALA A 13 -10.68 34.29 4.31
CA ALA A 13 -11.45 35.29 3.58
C ALA A 13 -12.73 34.69 2.99
N VAL A 14 -12.65 33.47 2.45
CA VAL A 14 -13.79 32.72 1.91
C VAL A 14 -14.75 32.29 3.01
N SER A 15 -14.27 31.91 4.20
CA SER A 15 -15.13 31.51 5.32
C SER A 15 -15.94 32.66 5.93
N LYS A 16 -15.54 33.92 5.71
CA LYS A 16 -16.28 35.11 6.15
C LYS A 16 -17.48 35.46 5.26
N ASN A 17 -17.53 34.98 4.02
CA ASN A 17 -18.67 35.16 3.13
C ASN A 17 -19.53 33.88 3.10
N ARG A 18 -20.78 34.03 3.52
CA ARG A 18 -21.74 32.95 3.80
C ARG A 18 -22.01 32.04 2.59
N ASP A 19 -22.25 30.77 2.92
CA ASP A 19 -22.69 29.65 2.08
C ASP A 19 -21.65 29.08 1.10
N VAL A 20 -20.53 28.63 1.67
CA VAL A 20 -19.51 27.86 0.94
C VAL A 20 -19.96 26.40 0.89
N ASP A 21 -20.38 25.93 -0.29
CA ASP A 21 -20.69 24.53 -0.50
C ASP A 21 -19.42 23.68 -0.40
N MET A 22 -19.20 23.09 0.77
CA MET A 22 -18.04 22.24 1.05
C MET A 22 -17.95 21.04 0.12
N ARG A 23 -19.06 20.54 -0.44
CA ARG A 23 -19.02 19.46 -1.43
C ARG A 23 -18.35 19.91 -2.71
N LYS A 24 -18.63 21.14 -3.15
CA LYS A 24 -17.98 21.76 -4.29
C LYS A 24 -16.51 22.08 -4.00
N VAL A 25 -16.18 22.60 -2.82
CA VAL A 25 -14.77 22.88 -2.46
C VAL A 25 -13.92 21.61 -2.45
N LEU A 26 -14.40 20.54 -1.83
CA LEU A 26 -13.69 19.26 -1.74
C LEU A 26 -13.64 18.50 -3.08
N SER A 27 -14.36 18.96 -4.11
CA SER A 27 -14.26 18.41 -5.48
C SER A 27 -13.03 18.91 -6.26
N TYR A 28 -12.31 19.91 -5.73
CA TYR A 28 -11.10 20.43 -6.35
C TYR A 28 -9.86 19.93 -5.62
N GLU A 29 -8.82 19.61 -6.40
CA GLU A 29 -7.52 19.21 -5.86
C GLU A 29 -6.92 20.33 -5.00
N LEU A 30 -6.57 20.02 -3.75
CA LEU A 30 -6.02 21.01 -2.80
C LEU A 30 -4.55 21.35 -3.08
N ALA A 31 -3.93 20.67 -4.04
CA ALA A 31 -2.54 20.87 -4.43
C ALA A 31 -2.44 21.41 -5.86
N ALA A 32 -1.40 22.20 -6.14
CA ALA A 32 -1.14 22.77 -7.47
C ALA A 32 -1.00 21.69 -8.58
N VAL A 33 -0.66 20.48 -8.16
CA VAL A 33 -0.55 19.28 -8.98
C VAL A 33 -1.06 18.08 -8.18
N PRO A 34 -1.63 17.03 -8.81
CA PRO A 34 -2.10 15.85 -8.10
C PRO A 34 -0.94 15.18 -7.31
N PRO A 35 -1.02 15.07 -5.98
CA PRO A 35 0.06 14.50 -5.15
C PRO A 35 0.35 13.03 -5.47
N SER A 36 -0.62 12.34 -6.08
CA SER A 36 -0.46 10.98 -6.60
C SER A 36 0.51 10.90 -7.78
N MET A 37 0.66 11.99 -8.55
CA MET A 37 1.46 12.04 -9.78
C MET A 37 2.71 12.91 -9.68
N PHE A 38 2.86 13.69 -8.60
CA PHE A 38 3.95 14.64 -8.45
C PHE A 38 4.57 14.58 -7.05
N HIS A 39 5.87 14.87 -6.97
CA HIS A 39 6.60 15.10 -5.73
C HIS A 39 6.28 16.51 -5.20
N ASP A 40 6.57 16.75 -3.90
CA ASP A 40 6.28 18.05 -3.26
C ASP A 40 7.11 19.21 -3.84
N ASP A 41 8.22 18.88 -4.51
CA ASP A 41 9.06 19.81 -5.27
C ASP A 41 8.48 20.18 -6.65
N GLY A 42 7.35 19.57 -7.04
CA GLY A 42 6.68 19.78 -8.33
C GLY A 42 7.20 18.93 -9.48
N SER A 43 8.19 18.06 -9.25
CA SER A 43 8.63 17.09 -10.25
C SER A 43 7.62 15.95 -10.41
N MET A 44 7.42 15.47 -11.64
CA MET A 44 6.48 14.37 -11.90
C MET A 44 7.04 13.06 -11.35
N ARG A 45 6.25 12.33 -10.56
CA ARG A 45 6.56 10.98 -10.10
C ARG A 45 6.62 10.07 -11.31
N LYS A 46 7.82 9.59 -11.62
CA LYS A 46 7.99 8.47 -12.54
C LYS A 46 7.44 7.24 -11.81
N THR A 47 6.37 6.65 -12.31
CA THR A 47 5.74 5.47 -11.71
C THR A 47 6.60 4.22 -11.97
N ASN A 48 7.76 4.16 -11.32
CA ASN A 48 8.58 2.95 -11.36
C ASN A 48 7.87 1.88 -10.52
N LYS A 49 7.61 0.71 -11.12
CA LYS A 49 6.93 -0.41 -10.45
C LYS A 49 7.61 -0.81 -9.13
N ALA A 50 8.92 -0.61 -9.02
CA ALA A 50 9.70 -0.96 -7.83
C ALA A 50 9.63 0.07 -6.68
N ASP A 51 9.07 1.27 -6.89
CA ASP A 51 9.13 2.33 -5.86
C ASP A 51 8.27 2.01 -4.63
N LEU A 52 7.18 1.25 -4.80
CA LEU A 52 6.35 0.82 -3.67
C LEU A 52 7.13 -0.14 -2.76
N ALA A 53 7.76 -1.18 -3.34
CA ALA A 53 8.54 -2.16 -2.59
C ALA A 53 9.67 -1.47 -1.80
N LYS A 54 10.46 -0.62 -2.46
CA LYS A 54 11.55 0.13 -1.81
C LYS A 54 11.08 1.01 -0.66
N LYS A 55 9.91 1.65 -0.80
CA LYS A 55 9.34 2.49 0.27
C LYS A 55 8.83 1.68 1.44
N LEU A 56 8.26 0.50 1.18
CA LEU A 56 7.86 -0.42 2.24
C LEU A 56 9.10 -0.93 2.99
N GLU A 57 10.09 -1.47 2.27
CA GLU A 57 11.35 -1.95 2.83
C GLU A 57 12.07 -0.91 3.71
N ALA A 58 12.06 0.36 3.31
CA ALA A 58 12.67 1.44 4.09
C ALA A 58 11.99 1.73 5.43
N ASN A 59 10.76 1.26 5.64
CA ASN A 59 9.93 1.54 6.82
C ASN A 59 9.45 0.27 7.53
N THR A 60 9.96 -0.90 7.17
CA THR A 60 9.57 -2.18 7.75
C THR A 60 10.79 -3.01 8.08
N ASP A 61 10.79 -3.63 9.26
CA ASP A 61 11.77 -4.66 9.60
C ASP A 61 11.44 -5.96 8.89
N GLU A 62 12.47 -6.72 8.51
CA GLU A 62 12.29 -8.07 7.99
C GLU A 62 11.79 -8.99 9.12
N ILE A 63 10.64 -9.63 8.87
CA ILE A 63 10.04 -10.56 9.82
C ILE A 63 10.10 -11.95 9.21
N LEU A 64 10.88 -12.84 9.83
CA LEU A 64 11.03 -14.24 9.39
C LEU A 64 9.77 -15.09 9.67
N ILE A 65 8.93 -14.65 10.62
CA ILE A 65 7.78 -15.40 11.10
C ILE A 65 6.61 -14.45 11.37
N LEU A 66 5.49 -14.66 10.69
CA LEU A 66 4.28 -13.87 10.92
C LEU A 66 3.83 -14.04 12.38
N PRO A 67 3.54 -12.94 13.11
CA PRO A 67 3.09 -13.01 14.50
C PRO A 67 1.88 -13.93 14.64
N SER A 68 1.99 -14.90 15.53
CA SER A 68 0.87 -15.78 15.89
C SER A 68 -0.30 -14.94 16.40
N GLN A 69 -1.49 -15.19 15.85
CA GLN A 69 -2.76 -14.63 16.34
C GLN A 69 -3.02 -14.99 17.83
N ASN A 70 -2.22 -15.86 18.44
CA ASN A 70 -2.31 -16.27 19.84
C ASN A 70 -1.33 -15.53 20.78
N SER A 71 -0.57 -14.53 20.28
CA SER A 71 0.26 -13.67 21.15
C SER A 71 -0.64 -12.74 21.99
N PRO A 72 -0.38 -12.51 23.29
CA PRO A 72 -1.22 -11.64 24.14
C PRO A 72 -1.33 -10.17 23.67
N THR A 73 -0.59 -9.76 22.64
CA THR A 73 -0.72 -8.47 21.94
C THR A 73 -1.72 -8.46 20.77
N SER A 74 -2.36 -9.60 20.44
CA SER A 74 -3.12 -9.83 19.18
C SER A 74 -4.58 -9.33 19.16
N SER A 75 -4.89 -8.21 19.81
CA SER A 75 -6.21 -7.56 19.61
C SER A 75 -6.30 -6.75 18.31
N GLN A 76 -5.26 -6.75 17.47
CA GLN A 76 -5.18 -5.92 16.27
C GLN A 76 -5.47 -6.75 15.01
N SER A 77 -6.53 -6.35 14.30
CA SER A 77 -6.82 -6.82 12.94
C SER A 77 -5.62 -6.52 12.03
N ALA A 78 -4.91 -7.56 11.59
CA ALA A 78 -3.78 -7.42 10.70
C ALA A 78 -4.24 -7.42 9.23
N ALA A 79 -3.68 -6.53 8.42
CA ALA A 79 -3.78 -6.59 6.96
C ALA A 79 -2.49 -7.19 6.40
N TYR A 80 -2.62 -8.15 5.49
CA TYR A 80 -1.47 -8.80 4.84
C TYR A 80 -1.34 -8.28 3.40
N LEU A 81 -0.12 -7.88 3.03
CA LEU A 81 0.23 -7.55 1.65
C LEU A 81 1.16 -8.63 1.11
N ILE A 82 0.82 -9.21 -0.03
CA ILE A 82 1.56 -10.30 -0.66
C ILE A 82 1.90 -9.89 -2.09
N ASP A 83 3.19 -9.99 -2.47
CA ASP A 83 3.59 -9.87 -3.87
C ASP A 83 3.22 -11.17 -4.62
N GLY A 84 2.05 -11.15 -5.26
CA GLY A 84 1.54 -12.28 -6.01
C GLY A 84 2.42 -12.65 -7.21
N MET A 85 3.09 -11.68 -7.84
CA MET A 85 3.92 -11.97 -9.01
C MET A 85 5.22 -12.66 -8.60
N ALA A 86 5.87 -12.18 -7.54
CA ALA A 86 7.03 -12.85 -6.97
C ALA A 86 6.69 -14.29 -6.54
N MET A 87 5.52 -14.49 -5.91
CA MET A 87 5.06 -15.82 -5.53
C MET A 87 4.88 -16.74 -6.74
N CYS A 88 4.26 -16.25 -7.81
CA CYS A 88 4.08 -17.02 -9.05
C CYS A 88 5.42 -17.35 -9.72
N GLN A 89 6.37 -16.42 -9.76
CA GLN A 89 7.71 -16.64 -10.33
C GLN A 89 8.53 -17.67 -9.54
N ALA A 90 8.28 -17.79 -8.22
CA ALA A 90 8.91 -18.79 -7.37
C ALA A 90 8.31 -20.20 -7.51
N LEU A 91 7.30 -20.39 -8.37
CA LEU A 91 6.71 -21.70 -8.63
C LEU A 91 7.48 -22.43 -9.74
N ASN A 92 7.63 -23.74 -9.60
CA ASN A 92 8.18 -24.57 -10.65
C ASN A 92 7.09 -24.94 -11.67
N GLU A 93 7.24 -24.49 -12.90
CA GLU A 93 6.24 -24.57 -13.97
C GLU A 93 5.95 -26.00 -14.45
N ASN A 94 6.83 -26.97 -14.16
CA ASN A 94 6.81 -28.30 -14.77
C ASN A 94 5.60 -29.18 -14.41
N HIS A 95 4.69 -28.74 -13.53
CA HIS A 95 3.61 -29.57 -12.99
C HIS A 95 2.20 -29.00 -13.19
N PHE A 96 2.04 -27.84 -13.84
CA PHE A 96 0.72 -27.22 -14.02
C PHE A 96 0.08 -27.65 -15.35
N LYS A 97 -1.02 -28.40 -15.29
CA LYS A 97 -1.77 -28.84 -16.49
C LYS A 97 -2.90 -27.87 -16.83
N THR A 98 -3.42 -27.15 -15.83
CA THR A 98 -4.52 -26.22 -15.95
C THR A 98 -4.32 -24.99 -15.07
N PHE A 99 -5.03 -23.90 -15.36
CA PHE A 99 -5.06 -22.73 -14.48
C PHE A 99 -5.59 -23.03 -13.07
N ASN A 100 -6.44 -24.06 -12.94
CA ASN A 100 -6.93 -24.50 -11.63
C ASN A 100 -5.82 -25.13 -10.79
N ASP A 101 -4.86 -25.82 -11.42
CA ASP A 101 -3.72 -26.41 -10.71
C ASP A 101 -2.82 -25.31 -10.13
N LEU A 102 -2.56 -24.27 -10.92
CA LEU A 102 -1.85 -23.06 -10.46
C LEU A 102 -2.61 -22.38 -9.31
N GLY A 103 -3.91 -22.17 -9.48
CA GLY A 103 -4.76 -21.52 -8.46
C GLY A 103 -4.77 -22.26 -7.13
N LYS A 104 -4.85 -23.61 -7.16
CA LYS A 104 -4.77 -24.45 -5.96
C LYS A 104 -3.42 -24.31 -5.25
N VAL A 105 -2.30 -24.34 -5.98
CA VAL A 105 -0.97 -24.24 -5.39
C VAL A 105 -0.73 -22.86 -4.76
N VAL A 106 -1.16 -21.78 -5.44
CA VAL A 106 -1.07 -20.42 -4.88
C VAL A 106 -1.93 -20.30 -3.61
N LEU A 107 -3.17 -20.78 -3.64
CA LEU A 107 -4.07 -20.76 -2.48
C LEU A 107 -3.48 -21.54 -1.30
N ASP A 108 -3.00 -22.76 -1.52
CA ASP A 108 -2.39 -23.58 -0.48
C ASP A 108 -1.17 -22.89 0.12
N ARG A 109 -0.35 -22.21 -0.69
CA ARG A 109 0.83 -21.48 -0.21
C ARG A 109 0.44 -20.28 0.66
N ILE A 110 -0.55 -19.49 0.24
CA ILE A 110 -1.08 -18.37 1.04
C ILE A 110 -1.66 -18.89 2.36
N VAL A 111 -2.50 -19.93 2.31
CA VAL A 111 -3.12 -20.51 3.50
C VAL A 111 -2.06 -21.06 4.46
N ARG A 112 -1.00 -21.69 3.96
CA ARG A 112 0.12 -22.16 4.79
C ARG A 112 0.88 -21.00 5.41
N LEU A 113 1.21 -19.95 4.66
CA LEU A 113 1.88 -18.76 5.18
C LEU A 113 1.07 -18.13 6.32
N LEU A 114 -0.25 -17.99 6.14
CA LEU A 114 -1.13 -17.39 7.15
C LEU A 114 -1.37 -18.30 8.37
N LYS A 115 -1.20 -19.62 8.23
CA LYS A 115 -1.37 -20.61 9.33
C LYS A 115 -0.07 -20.90 10.09
N ASN A 116 1.07 -20.95 9.40
CA ASN A 116 2.36 -21.25 10.00
C ASN A 116 3.01 -19.97 10.52
N SER A 117 2.65 -19.62 11.75
CA SER A 117 3.42 -18.69 12.59
C SER A 117 4.75 -19.30 13.10
N ALA A 118 5.33 -20.29 12.40
CA ALA A 118 6.63 -20.89 12.69
C ALA A 118 7.17 -21.75 11.51
N MET A 119 8.39 -21.41 11.02
CA MET A 119 9.39 -22.16 10.24
C MET A 119 9.12 -22.46 8.74
N ASP A 120 10.09 -22.44 7.80
CA ASP A 120 11.57 -22.31 7.78
C ASP A 120 11.97 -21.35 6.63
N PRO A 121 13.18 -20.73 6.64
CA PRO A 121 13.63 -19.89 5.53
C PRO A 121 13.73 -20.71 4.24
N PHE A 122 13.27 -20.11 3.14
CA PHE A 122 13.30 -20.73 1.82
C PHE A 122 14.78 -20.94 1.39
N PRO A 123 15.12 -22.05 0.70
CA PRO A 123 16.45 -22.25 0.13
C PRO A 123 16.76 -21.26 -1.01
#